data_AF-A0A1M3PPU9-F1
#
_entry.id   AF-A0A1M3PPU9-F1
#
_cell.length_a   1.000
_cell.length_b   1.000
_cell.length_c   1.000
_cell.angle_alpha   90.00
_cell.angle_beta   90.00
_cell.angle_gamma   90.00
#
_symmetry.space_group_name_H-M   'P 1'
#
loop_
_entity.id
_entity.type
_entity.pdbx_description
1 polymer ?
#
loop_
_entity_poly.entity_id
_entity_poly.type
_entity_poly.pdbx_seq_one_letter_code
_entity_poly.pdbx_strand_id
1 'polypeptide(L)'
;MTIEEMRAATGLPPEATDAEVVAAYAALMEGAAATAGEPLPALVTLDEAKAHLHLDDDFEDPLLQLMIVAASDAVRDVATAYNGAGDEAASFGDTGEVPARLKLAVLTRVAIMFGNRSSQEAGAGELSMLTPLRVLEV
;
A
#
# COMPACT_ATOMS: atom_id res chain seq x y z
N MET A 1 -24.57 -12.75 -17.65
CA MET A 1 -24.43 -11.34 -18.06
C MET A 1 -24.38 -11.28 -19.57
N THR A 2 -25.22 -10.45 -20.18
CA THR A 2 -25.34 -10.27 -21.64
C THR A 2 -24.40 -9.17 -22.14
N ILE A 3 -24.11 -9.14 -23.44
CA ILE A 3 -23.25 -8.11 -24.04
C ILE A 3 -23.82 -6.69 -23.87
N GLU A 4 -25.14 -6.53 -23.87
CA GLU A 4 -25.79 -5.23 -23.60
C GLU A 4 -25.57 -4.78 -22.15
N GLU A 5 -25.63 -5.70 -21.19
CA GLU A 5 -25.33 -5.42 -19.79
C GLU A 5 -23.85 -5.04 -19.59
N MET A 6 -22.93 -5.72 -20.28
CA MET A 6 -21.50 -5.38 -20.24
C MET A 6 -21.22 -3.99 -20.82
N ARG A 7 -21.87 -3.64 -21.93
CA ARG A 7 -21.72 -2.34 -22.59
C ARG A 7 -22.24 -1.19 -21.72
N ALA A 8 -23.37 -1.39 -21.06
CA ALA A 8 -23.90 -0.41 -20.10
C ALA A 8 -22.92 -0.17 -18.93
N ALA A 9 -22.20 -1.20 -18.50
CA ALA A 9 -21.21 -1.11 -17.43
C ALA A 9 -19.88 -0.47 -17.86
N THR A 10 -19.44 -0.64 -19.11
CA THR A 10 -18.16 -0.11 -19.60
C THR A 10 -18.21 1.35 -20.06
N GLY A 11 -19.40 1.88 -20.33
CA GLY A 11 -19.57 3.25 -20.85
C GLY A 11 -19.05 3.44 -22.27
N LEU A 12 -18.77 2.35 -22.99
CA LEU A 12 -18.30 2.40 -24.38
C LEU A 12 -19.42 2.84 -25.33
N PRO A 13 -19.07 3.57 -26.42
CA PRO A 13 -20.05 4.06 -27.35
C PRO A 13 -20.67 2.90 -28.17
N PRO A 14 -21.88 3.07 -28.74
CA PRO A 14 -22.65 1.99 -29.37
C PRO A 14 -21.96 1.37 -30.59
N GLU A 15 -21.03 2.09 -31.22
CA GLU A 15 -20.21 1.61 -32.33
C GLU A 15 -19.06 0.66 -31.93
N ALA A 16 -18.74 0.54 -30.63
CA ALA A 16 -17.72 -0.40 -30.18
C ALA A 16 -18.14 -1.84 -30.49
N THR A 17 -17.20 -2.67 -30.93
CA THR A 17 -17.45 -4.08 -31.22
C THR A 17 -17.71 -4.87 -29.94
N ASP A 18 -18.42 -5.99 -30.04
CA ASP A 18 -18.69 -6.84 -28.87
C ASP A 18 -17.40 -7.38 -28.25
N ALA A 19 -16.35 -7.60 -29.06
CA ALA A 19 -15.04 -8.00 -28.58
C ALA A 19 -14.38 -6.91 -27.71
N GLU A 20 -14.50 -5.63 -28.10
CA GLU A 20 -13.99 -4.50 -27.32
C GLU A 20 -14.77 -4.29 -26.02
N VAL A 21 -16.09 -4.52 -26.04
CA VAL A 21 -16.92 -4.48 -24.83
C VAL A 21 -16.52 -5.57 -23.84
N VAL A 22 -16.31 -6.80 -24.31
CA VAL A 22 -15.88 -7.91 -23.45
C VAL A 22 -14.48 -7.63 -22.89
N ALA A 23 -13.55 -7.12 -23.70
CA ALA A 23 -12.20 -6.78 -23.24
C ALA A 23 -12.21 -5.65 -22.20
N ALA A 24 -12.96 -4.58 -22.44
CA ALA A 24 -13.09 -3.48 -21.48
C ALA A 24 -13.80 -3.91 -20.18
N TYR A 25 -14.80 -4.78 -20.30
CA TYR A 25 -15.49 -5.33 -19.13
C TYR A 25 -14.56 -6.26 -18.33
N ALA A 26 -13.77 -7.11 -19.00
CA ALA A 26 -12.77 -7.94 -18.37
C ALA A 26 -11.71 -7.09 -17.64
N ALA A 27 -11.24 -5.99 -18.25
CA ALA A 27 -10.32 -5.06 -17.60
C ALA A 27 -10.93 -4.35 -16.39
N LEU A 28 -12.23 -3.99 -16.43
CA LEU A 28 -12.95 -3.46 -15.25
C LEU A 28 -13.06 -4.49 -14.13
N MET A 29 -13.31 -5.76 -14.47
CA MET A 29 -13.35 -6.85 -13.48
C MET A 29 -11.97 -7.19 -12.94
N GLU A 30 -10.93 -7.10 -13.75
CA GLU A 30 -9.53 -7.31 -13.37
C GLU A 30 -9.04 -6.15 -12.47
N GLY A 31 -9.40 -4.91 -12.79
CA GLY A 31 -9.18 -3.74 -11.94
C GLY A 31 -9.97 -3.78 -10.62
N ALA A 32 -11.17 -4.36 -10.62
CA ALA A 32 -11.95 -4.60 -9.40
C ALA A 32 -11.40 -5.78 -8.57
N ALA A 33 -10.84 -6.80 -9.22
CA ALA A 33 -10.24 -7.96 -8.56
C ALA A 33 -8.85 -7.66 -7.96
N ALA A 34 -8.21 -6.55 -8.34
CA ALA A 34 -6.89 -6.16 -7.84
C ALA A 34 -6.84 -5.70 -6.37
N THR A 35 -7.94 -5.74 -5.61
CA THR A 35 -7.99 -5.13 -4.25
C THR A 35 -8.30 -6.07 -3.09
N ALA A 36 -8.34 -7.39 -3.31
CA ALA A 36 -8.58 -8.34 -2.22
C ALA A 36 -7.66 -9.57 -2.32
N GLY A 37 -6.35 -9.38 -2.20
CA GLY A 37 -5.47 -10.52 -1.92
C GLY A 37 -4.00 -10.38 -2.32
N GLU A 38 -3.62 -9.43 -3.17
CA GLU A 38 -2.21 -9.21 -3.47
C GLU A 38 -1.59 -8.34 -2.38
N PRO A 39 -0.53 -8.81 -1.69
CA PRO A 39 0.14 -8.03 -0.67
C PRO A 39 0.72 -6.77 -1.33
N LEU A 40 0.30 -5.60 -0.84
CA LEU A 40 0.89 -4.34 -1.28
C LEU A 40 2.40 -4.37 -1.01
N PRO A 41 3.22 -3.79 -1.89
CA PRO A 41 4.68 -3.82 -1.73
C PRO A 41 5.07 -3.23 -0.37
N ALA A 42 6.16 -3.68 0.27
CA ALA A 42 6.58 -3.09 1.53
C ALA A 42 6.93 -1.59 1.37
N LEU A 43 6.65 -0.77 2.39
CA LEU A 43 6.99 0.66 2.37
C LEU A 43 8.49 0.92 2.63
N VAL A 44 9.18 -0.05 3.22
CA VAL A 44 10.63 -0.02 3.46
C VAL A 44 11.24 -1.36 3.05
N THR A 45 12.52 -1.35 2.71
CA THR A 45 13.26 -2.58 2.40
C THR A 45 13.75 -3.26 3.66
N LEU A 46 14.16 -4.53 3.53
CA LEU A 46 14.82 -5.27 4.60
C LEU A 46 16.14 -4.60 5.02
N ASP A 47 16.94 -4.13 4.06
CA ASP A 47 18.20 -3.43 4.32
C ASP A 47 17.99 -2.12 5.12
N GLU A 48 16.95 -1.34 4.76
CA GLU A 48 16.58 -0.14 5.51
C GLU A 48 16.19 -0.47 6.96
N ALA A 49 15.43 -1.56 7.17
CA ALA A 49 15.06 -2.01 8.51
C ALA A 49 16.27 -2.51 9.32
N LYS A 50 17.15 -3.32 8.72
CA LYS A 50 18.37 -3.81 9.38
C LYS A 50 19.31 -2.67 9.76
N ALA A 51 19.50 -1.72 8.85
CA ALA A 51 20.27 -0.51 9.11
C ALA A 51 19.67 0.31 10.25
N HIS A 52 18.34 0.41 10.35
CA HIS A 52 17.68 1.11 11.46
C HIS A 52 17.84 0.41 12.82
N LEU A 53 17.85 -0.93 12.82
CA LEU A 53 17.99 -1.75 14.03
C LEU A 53 19.45 -2.03 14.43
N HIS A 54 20.42 -1.60 13.60
CA HIS A 54 21.84 -1.95 13.74
C HIS A 54 22.07 -3.47 13.75
N LEU A 55 21.43 -4.18 12.81
CA LEU A 55 21.61 -5.62 12.61
C LEU A 55 22.53 -5.88 11.42
N ASP A 56 23.61 -6.62 11.65
CA ASP A 56 24.64 -6.94 10.64
C ASP A 56 24.53 -8.39 10.12
N ASP A 57 23.62 -9.20 10.67
CA ASP A 57 23.43 -10.61 10.31
C ASP A 57 22.03 -10.88 9.72
N ASP A 58 21.82 -12.10 9.23
CA ASP A 58 20.64 -12.49 8.45
C ASP A 58 19.74 -13.49 9.21
N PHE A 59 20.01 -13.78 10.49
CA PHE A 59 19.31 -14.85 11.22
C PHE A 59 17.82 -14.56 11.40
N GLU A 60 17.47 -13.28 11.53
CA GLU A 60 16.10 -12.83 11.79
C GLU A 60 15.41 -12.25 10.55
N ASP A 61 16.04 -12.33 9.37
CA ASP A 61 15.49 -11.79 8.12
C ASP A 61 14.04 -12.23 7.83
N PRO A 62 13.66 -13.51 8.00
CA PRO A 62 12.27 -13.93 7.78
C PRO A 62 11.29 -13.26 8.75
N LEU A 63 11.70 -13.03 9.99
CA LEU A 63 10.87 -12.38 11.01
C LEU A 63 10.78 -10.87 10.76
N LEU A 64 11.89 -10.24 10.37
CA LEU A 64 11.92 -8.82 10.00
C LEU A 64 11.02 -8.56 8.79
N GLN A 65 11.05 -9.42 7.77
CA GLN A 65 10.15 -9.31 6.62
C GLN A 65 8.67 -9.33 7.05
N LEU A 66 8.30 -10.24 7.96
CA LEU A 66 6.94 -10.29 8.50
C LEU A 66 6.56 -8.99 9.22
N MET A 67 7.45 -8.46 10.05
CA MET A 67 7.23 -7.19 10.77
C MET A 67 7.12 -6.00 9.83
N ILE A 68 7.94 -5.94 8.77
CA ILE A 68 7.92 -4.88 7.77
C ILE A 68 6.58 -4.86 7.02
N VAL A 69 6.08 -6.02 6.59
CA VAL A 69 4.79 -6.11 5.90
C VAL A 69 3.67 -5.65 6.82
N ALA A 70 3.59 -6.22 8.03
CA ALA A 70 2.55 -5.86 9.00
C ALA A 70 2.57 -4.36 9.38
N ALA A 71 3.77 -3.79 9.60
CA ALA A 71 3.92 -2.36 9.88
C ALA A 71 3.57 -1.49 8.67
N SER A 72 3.90 -1.92 7.45
CA SER A 72 3.55 -1.20 6.22
C SER A 72 2.04 -1.12 6.03
N ASP A 73 1.33 -2.22 6.27
CA ASP A 73 -0.12 -2.27 6.17
C ASP A 73 -0.79 -1.38 7.23
N ALA A 74 -0.34 -1.49 8.50
CA ALA A 74 -0.86 -0.65 9.57
C ALA A 74 -0.65 0.85 9.34
N VAL A 75 0.45 1.26 8.69
CA VAL A 75 0.71 2.65 8.32
C VAL A 75 -0.19 3.11 7.17
N ARG A 76 -0.45 2.24 6.18
CA ARG A 76 -1.37 2.53 5.07
C ARG A 76 -2.81 2.71 5.52
N ASP A 77 -3.26 1.91 6.47
CA ASP A 77 -4.61 2.01 7.05
C ASP A 77 -4.87 3.41 7.64
N VAL A 78 -3.82 4.08 8.12
CA VAL A 78 -3.90 5.45 8.62
C VAL A 78 -3.66 6.48 7.51
N ALA A 79 -2.68 6.25 6.65
CA ALA A 79 -2.29 7.12 5.56
C ALA A 79 -3.14 6.86 4.30
N THR A 80 -4.46 6.90 4.43
CA THR A 80 -5.41 6.56 3.35
C THR A 80 -5.31 7.44 2.11
N ALA A 81 -4.73 8.64 2.22
CA ALA A 81 -4.46 9.49 1.07
C ALA A 81 -3.26 9.03 0.24
N TYR A 82 -2.45 8.09 0.74
CA TYR A 82 -1.31 7.56 0.02
C TYR A 82 -1.76 6.42 -0.91
N ASN A 83 -1.71 6.68 -2.22
CA ASN A 83 -2.13 5.76 -3.27
C ASN A 83 -0.99 4.84 -3.80
N GLY A 84 0.19 4.87 -3.17
CA GLY A 84 1.31 4.00 -3.53
C GLY A 84 2.40 4.68 -4.34
N ALA A 85 3.53 3.99 -4.45
CA ALA A 85 4.65 4.36 -5.29
C ALA A 85 4.33 3.97 -6.73
N GLY A 86 3.64 4.84 -7.48
CA GLY A 86 3.39 4.61 -8.90
C GLY A 86 2.10 5.19 -9.50
N ASP A 87 1.18 5.73 -8.71
CA ASP A 87 -0.05 6.33 -9.24
C ASP A 87 -0.01 7.85 -9.08
N GLU A 88 -0.09 8.58 -10.19
CA GLU A 88 0.17 10.02 -10.31
C GLU A 88 -0.76 10.93 -9.47
N ALA A 89 -1.77 10.36 -8.78
CA ALA A 89 -2.88 11.10 -8.19
C ALA A 89 -2.72 11.53 -6.71
N ALA A 90 -1.72 11.04 -5.96
CA ALA A 90 -1.49 11.49 -4.58
C ALA A 90 -0.01 11.66 -4.23
N SER A 91 0.68 12.47 -5.03
CA SER A 91 2.06 12.83 -4.80
C SER A 91 2.22 13.87 -3.68
N PHE A 92 2.75 13.43 -2.53
CA PHE A 92 3.64 14.25 -1.71
C PHE A 92 5.09 13.86 -2.06
N GLY A 93 5.49 14.09 -3.31
CA GLY A 93 6.83 13.78 -3.83
C GLY A 93 6.77 13.21 -5.25
N ASP A 94 7.18 14.01 -6.24
CA ASP A 94 7.20 13.77 -7.70
C ASP A 94 8.12 12.61 -8.17
N THR A 95 8.52 11.70 -7.28
CA THR A 95 9.57 10.71 -7.56
C THR A 95 9.08 9.26 -7.56
N GLY A 96 7.78 9.00 -7.30
CA GLY A 96 7.30 7.63 -7.08
C GLY A 96 7.97 6.95 -5.89
N GLU A 97 8.64 7.71 -5.03
CA GLU A 97 9.34 7.21 -3.86
C GLU A 97 8.44 7.29 -2.63
N VAL A 98 8.52 6.29 -1.74
CA VAL A 98 7.80 6.30 -0.47
C VAL A 98 8.26 7.50 0.37
N PRO A 99 7.35 8.42 0.77
CA PRO A 99 7.71 9.59 1.57
C PRO A 99 8.43 9.20 2.87
N ALA A 100 9.48 9.94 3.23
CA ALA A 100 10.31 9.66 4.41
C ALA A 100 9.51 9.53 5.72
N ARG A 101 8.40 10.26 5.86
CA ARG A 101 7.51 10.17 7.02
C ARG A 101 6.81 8.81 7.15
N LEU A 102 6.46 8.18 6.02
CA LEU A 102 5.89 6.84 5.99
C LEU A 102 6.96 5.80 6.31
N LYS A 103 8.15 5.94 5.70
CA LYS A 103 9.29 5.07 6.02
C LYS A 103 9.60 5.10 7.51
N LEU A 104 9.70 6.29 8.11
CA LEU A 104 10.02 6.43 9.54
C LEU A 104 8.91 5.87 10.45
N ALA A 105 7.64 6.06 10.10
CA ALA A 105 6.53 5.44 10.82
C ALA A 105 6.65 3.90 10.84
N VAL A 106 6.94 3.29 9.69
CA VAL A 106 7.14 1.83 9.59
C VAL A 106 8.35 1.37 10.39
N LEU A 107 9.50 2.03 10.22
CA LEU A 107 10.74 1.67 10.92
C LEU A 107 10.60 1.72 12.44
N THR A 108 9.91 2.73 12.97
CA THR A 108 9.68 2.83 14.43
C THR A 108 8.79 1.71 14.96
N ARG A 109 7.73 1.32 14.23
CA ARG A 109 6.90 0.16 14.56
C ARG A 109 7.69 -1.14 14.53
N VAL A 110 8.51 -1.33 13.50
CA VAL A 110 9.39 -2.51 13.40
C VAL A 110 10.34 -2.57 14.60
N ALA A 111 10.94 -1.45 15.00
CA ALA A 111 11.81 -1.39 16.19
C ALA A 111 11.07 -1.74 17.49
N ILE A 112 9.81 -1.29 17.65
CA ILE A 112 8.98 -1.65 18.80
C ILE A 112 8.66 -3.14 18.81
N MET A 113 8.19 -3.70 17.67
CA MET A 113 7.87 -5.12 17.56
C MET A 113 9.11 -6.00 17.77
N PHE A 114 10.26 -5.56 17.27
CA PHE A 114 11.53 -6.27 17.42
C PHE A 114 12.01 -6.26 18.88
N GLY A 115 12.01 -5.09 19.52
CA GLY A 115 12.41 -4.94 20.92
C GLY A 115 11.42 -5.52 21.94
N ASN A 116 10.13 -5.58 21.60
CA ASN A 116 9.07 -6.16 22.41
C ASN A 116 8.09 -6.97 21.53
N ARG A 117 8.31 -8.28 21.47
CA ARG A 117 7.53 -9.22 20.63
C ARG A 117 6.05 -9.32 20.97
N SER A 118 5.63 -8.77 22.11
CA SER A 118 4.21 -8.72 22.52
C SER A 118 3.51 -7.41 22.16
N SER A 119 4.26 -6.40 21.69
CA SER A 119 3.73 -5.10 21.34
C SER A 119 3.47 -4.97 19.84
N GLN A 120 2.38 -4.27 19.51
CA GLN A 120 1.95 -3.88 18.17
C GLN A 120 1.71 -2.36 18.11
N GLU A 121 2.27 -1.63 19.08
CA GLU A 121 2.01 -0.20 19.25
C GLU A 121 2.66 0.64 18.14
N ALA A 122 2.05 1.80 17.89
CA ALA A 122 2.60 2.84 17.03
C ALA A 122 3.81 3.52 17.68
N GLY A 123 4.72 4.04 16.85
CA GLY A 123 5.83 4.87 17.31
C GLY A 123 5.36 6.16 17.99
N ALA A 124 6.17 6.67 18.92
CA ALA A 124 5.91 7.99 19.52
C ALA A 124 5.91 9.08 18.43
N GLY A 125 4.83 9.87 18.36
CA GLY A 125 4.68 10.93 17.35
C GLY A 125 4.31 10.44 15.94
N GLU A 126 4.13 9.13 15.75
CA GLU A 126 3.76 8.54 14.45
C GLU A 126 2.48 9.16 13.89
N LEU A 127 1.43 9.26 14.71
CA LEU A 127 0.15 9.81 14.27
C LEU A 127 0.28 11.24 13.75
N SER A 128 1.11 12.08 14.38
CA SER A 128 1.36 13.45 13.92
C SER A 128 2.05 13.49 12.55
N MET A 129 2.92 12.51 12.26
CA MET A 129 3.55 12.36 10.94
C MET A 129 2.55 11.91 9.87
N LEU A 130 1.60 11.06 10.24
CA LEU A 130 0.61 10.49 9.30
C LEU A 130 -0.62 11.37 9.12
N THR A 131 -0.92 12.28 10.05
CA THR A 131 -2.11 13.15 10.02
C THR A 131 -2.29 13.89 8.69
N PRO A 132 -1.25 14.46 8.04
CA PRO A 132 -1.40 15.12 6.75
C PRO A 132 -1.79 14.20 5.59
N LEU A 133 -1.63 12.87 5.75
CA LEU A 133 -1.94 11.84 4.75
C LEU A 133 -3.24 11.10 5.08
N ARG A 134 -3.98 11.54 6.10
CA ARG A 134 -5.24 10.94 6.48
C ARG A 134 -6.38 11.65 5.76
N VAL A 135 -7.18 10.92 4.99
CA VAL A 135 -8.45 11.42 4.48
C VAL A 135 -9.46 11.39 5.63
N LEU A 136 -10.02 12.55 5.99
CA LEU A 136 -11.10 12.64 6.96
C LEU A 136 -12.41 12.40 6.23
N GLU A 137 -13.14 11.35 6.58
CA GLU A 137 -14.54 11.20 6.18
C GLU A 137 -15.34 12.36 6.79
N VAL A 138 -16.08 13.08 5.94
CA VAL A 138 -16.97 14.20 6.32
C VAL A 138 -18.39 13.69 6.52
#